data_AF-A0A1B7L3Q5-F1
#
_entry.id   AF-A0A1B7L3Q5-F1
#
_cell.length_a   1.000
_cell.length_b   1.000
_cell.length_c   1.000
_cell.angle_alpha   90.00
_cell.angle_beta   90.00
_cell.angle_gamma   90.00
#
_symmetry.space_group_name_H-M   'P 1'
#
loop_
_entity.id
_entity.type
_entity.pdbx_description
1 polymer ?
#
loop_
_entity_poly.entity_id
_entity_poly.type
_entity_poly.pdbx_seq_one_letter_code
_entity_poly.pdbx_strand_id
1 'polypeptide(L)'
;MAVLQTLARRAAKTVFFIASSIAVGRTLGPPENWVSINFVHQLGRAIYGPGDIGADNFWDLMFYIDFLTVISITTVIYIVTMKLITKIRKK
;
A
#
# COMPACT_ATOMS: atom_id res chain seq x y z
N MET A 1 32.17 -4.84 12.14
CA MET A 1 31.44 -5.69 11.14
C MET A 1 29.94 -5.86 11.43
N ALA A 2 29.51 -6.02 12.70
CA ALA A 2 28.10 -6.27 13.04
C ALA A 2 27.11 -5.15 12.63
N VAL A 3 27.55 -3.88 12.66
CA VAL A 3 26.73 -2.73 12.23
C VAL A 3 26.42 -2.79 10.73
N LEU A 4 27.45 -3.01 9.90
CA LEU A 4 27.30 -3.10 8.45
C LEU A 4 26.36 -4.24 8.03
N GLN A 5 26.49 -5.41 8.66
CA GLN A 5 25.58 -6.53 8.43
C GLN A 5 24.14 -6.21 8.83
N THR A 6 23.95 -5.43 9.91
CA THR A 6 22.61 -5.01 10.36
C THR A 6 22.00 -4.01 9.39
N LEU A 7 22.78 -3.05 8.91
CA LEU A 7 22.35 -2.10 7.88
C LEU A 7 21.99 -2.80 6.58
N ALA A 8 22.82 -3.73 6.10
CA ALA A 8 22.54 -4.52 4.91
C ALA A 8 21.22 -5.30 5.02
N ARG A 9 20.97 -5.95 6.18
CA ARG A 9 19.70 -6.66 6.42
C ARG A 9 18.49 -5.73 6.44
N ARG A 10 18.62 -4.52 6.98
CA ARG A 10 17.55 -3.52 6.99
C ARG A 10 17.28 -3.01 5.57
N ALA A 11 18.33 -2.66 4.83
CA ALA A 11 18.22 -2.23 3.43
C ALA A 11 17.55 -3.30 2.56
N ALA A 12 17.97 -4.56 2.68
CA ALA A 12 17.36 -5.66 1.93
C ALA A 12 15.86 -5.81 2.22
N LYS A 13 15.44 -5.65 3.48
CA LYS A 13 14.02 -5.68 3.86
C LYS A 13 13.24 -4.50 3.27
N THR A 14 13.81 -3.30 3.27
CA THR A 14 13.20 -2.12 2.65
C THR A 14 13.06 -2.30 1.14
N VAL A 15 14.10 -2.76 0.46
CA VAL A 15 14.06 -3.06 -0.98
C VAL A 15 13.01 -4.12 -1.29
N PHE A 16 12.94 -5.18 -0.49
CA PHE A 16 11.91 -6.21 -0.64
C PHE A 16 10.49 -5.65 -0.47
N PHE A 17 10.27 -4.77 0.50
CA PHE A 17 8.98 -4.10 0.70
C PHE A 17 8.61 -3.24 -0.52
N ILE A 18 9.52 -2.39 -1.00
CA ILE A 18 9.30 -1.53 -2.17
C ILE A 18 8.99 -2.36 -3.42
N ALA A 19 9.78 -3.41 -3.68
CA ALA A 19 9.55 -4.31 -4.81
C ALA A 19 8.18 -5.00 -4.72
N SER A 20 7.78 -5.41 -3.52
CA SER A 20 6.46 -6.00 -3.28
C SER A 20 5.34 -5.00 -3.50
N SER A 21 5.50 -3.73 -3.08
CA SER A 21 4.51 -2.68 -3.35
C SER A 21 4.32 -2.42 -4.84
N ILE A 22 5.41 -2.39 -5.61
CA ILE A 22 5.33 -2.26 -7.07
C ILE A 22 4.56 -3.44 -7.67
N ALA A 23 4.87 -4.67 -7.23
CA ALA A 23 4.18 -5.87 -7.70
C ALA A 23 2.67 -5.85 -7.35
N VAL A 24 2.32 -5.45 -6.14
CA VAL A 24 0.92 -5.33 -5.69
C VAL A 24 0.18 -4.28 -6.52
N GLY A 25 0.73 -3.08 -6.68
CA GLY A 25 0.11 -2.02 -7.47
C GLY A 25 -0.08 -2.43 -8.94
N ARG A 26 0.91 -3.09 -9.55
CA ARG A 26 0.77 -3.63 -10.92
C ARG A 26 -0.28 -4.73 -11.03
N THR A 27 -0.51 -5.50 -9.96
CA THR A 27 -1.49 -6.59 -9.95
C THR A 27 -2.92 -6.08 -9.75
N LEU A 28 -3.11 -5.08 -8.87
CA LEU A 28 -4.41 -4.43 -8.67
C LEU A 28 -4.86 -3.65 -9.91
N GLY A 29 -3.90 -3.01 -10.59
CA GLY A 29 -4.19 -2.14 -11.72
C GLY A 29 -4.90 -0.84 -11.30
N PRO A 30 -5.40 -0.07 -12.27
CA PRO A 30 -5.97 1.24 -12.01
C PRO A 30 -7.15 1.22 -11.03
N PRO A 31 -7.25 2.18 -10.08
CA PRO A 31 -8.30 2.24 -9.08
C PRO A 31 -9.71 2.34 -9.66
N GLU A 32 -9.86 2.87 -10.88
CA GLU A 32 -11.14 2.97 -11.60
C GLU A 32 -11.79 1.60 -11.84
N ASN A 33 -10.99 0.52 -11.82
CA ASN A 33 -11.50 -0.84 -12.04
C ASN A 33 -12.07 -1.49 -10.77
N TRP A 34 -11.70 -1.01 -9.58
CA TRP A 34 -12.00 -1.71 -8.32
C TRP A 34 -12.47 -0.79 -7.18
N VAL A 35 -12.35 0.53 -7.32
CA VAL A 35 -12.91 1.53 -6.40
C VAL A 35 -14.26 2.00 -6.92
N SER A 36 -15.27 1.99 -6.05
CA SER A 36 -16.58 2.52 -6.40
C SER A 36 -16.55 4.05 -6.47
N ILE A 37 -17.02 4.61 -7.59
CA ILE A 37 -17.23 6.05 -7.78
C ILE A 37 -18.15 6.61 -6.67
N ASN A 38 -19.21 5.88 -6.33
CA ASN A 38 -20.13 6.28 -5.27
C ASN A 38 -19.44 6.34 -3.90
N PHE A 39 -18.55 5.38 -3.63
CA PHE A 39 -17.75 5.39 -2.40
C PHE A 39 -16.86 6.63 -2.35
N VAL A 40 -16.19 6.99 -3.45
CA VAL A 40 -15.33 8.20 -3.49
C VAL A 40 -16.13 9.47 -3.26
N HIS A 41 -17.30 9.62 -3.86
CA HIS A 41 -18.15 10.78 -3.58
C HIS A 41 -18.67 10.82 -2.14
N GLN A 42 -19.02 9.66 -1.56
CA GLN A 42 -19.42 9.60 -0.14
C GLN A 42 -18.27 9.98 0.79
N LEU A 43 -17.08 9.42 0.55
CA LEU A 43 -15.88 9.72 1.31
C LEU A 43 -15.49 11.19 1.16
N GLY A 44 -15.53 11.72 -0.05
CA GLY A 44 -15.25 13.12 -0.32
C GLY A 44 -16.23 14.06 0.36
N ARG A 45 -17.54 13.76 0.35
CA ARG A 45 -18.52 14.56 1.13
C ARG A 45 -18.30 14.46 2.64
N ALA A 46 -17.82 13.32 3.13
CA ALA A 46 -17.48 13.16 4.55
C ALA A 46 -16.25 13.97 4.95
N ILE A 47 -15.27 14.15 4.06
CA ILE A 47 -14.02 14.86 4.31
C ILE A 47 -14.16 16.37 4.06
N TYR A 48 -14.73 16.74 2.91
CA TYR A 48 -14.77 18.12 2.41
C TYR A 48 -16.10 18.83 2.69
N GLY A 49 -17.11 18.11 3.19
CA GLY A 49 -18.43 18.65 3.52
C GLY A 49 -19.49 18.41 2.44
N PRO A 50 -20.74 18.84 2.69
CA PRO A 50 -21.85 18.64 1.76
C PRO A 50 -21.66 19.48 0.49
N GLY A 51 -21.77 18.84 -0.67
CA GLY A 51 -21.63 19.49 -1.97
C GLY A 51 -21.00 18.58 -3.02
N ASP A 52 -20.80 19.12 -4.21
CA ASP A 52 -19.89 18.51 -5.18
C ASP A 52 -18.45 18.70 -4.69
N ILE A 53 -17.67 17.62 -4.72
CA ILE A 53 -16.28 17.64 -4.30
C ILE A 53 -15.36 18.20 -5.39
N GLY A 54 -15.85 18.30 -6.62
CA GLY A 54 -15.06 18.73 -7.78
C GLY A 54 -14.11 17.63 -8.28
N ALA A 55 -13.63 17.80 -9.52
CA ALA A 55 -12.81 16.80 -10.20
C ALA A 55 -11.45 16.57 -9.53
N ASP A 56 -10.79 17.64 -9.09
CA ASP A 56 -9.44 17.55 -8.49
C ASP A 56 -9.46 16.69 -7.21
N ASN A 57 -10.36 17.00 -6.28
CA ASN A 57 -10.50 16.24 -5.03
C ASN A 57 -10.95 14.79 -5.30
N PHE A 58 -11.76 14.54 -6.34
CA PHE A 58 -12.15 13.19 -6.71
C PHE A 58 -10.93 12.35 -7.13
N TRP A 59 -10.06 12.90 -7.98
CA TRP A 59 -8.86 12.21 -8.44
C TRP A 59 -7.81 12.06 -7.33
N ASP A 60 -7.66 13.05 -6.46
CA ASP A 60 -6.79 12.94 -5.28
C ASP A 60 -7.26 11.81 -4.35
N LEU A 61 -8.56 11.71 -4.09
CA LEU A 61 -9.11 10.61 -3.29
C LEU A 61 -8.90 9.25 -3.95
N MET A 62 -9.09 9.14 -5.27
CA MET A 62 -8.80 7.91 -6.00
C MET A 62 -7.34 7.49 -5.84
N PHE A 63 -6.41 8.44 -5.97
CA PHE A 63 -4.99 8.19 -5.78
C PHE A 63 -4.67 7.78 -4.33
N TYR A 64 -5.23 8.46 -3.32
CA TYR A 64 -5.00 8.11 -1.92
C TYR A 64 -5.55 6.73 -1.57
N ILE A 65 -6.72 6.37 -2.09
CA ILE A 65 -7.31 5.04 -1.90
C ILE A 65 -6.40 3.97 -2.52
N ASP A 66 -5.94 4.18 -3.76
CA ASP A 66 -5.00 3.27 -4.42
C ASP A 66 -3.73 3.08 -3.61
N PHE A 67 -3.07 4.19 -3.28
CA PHE A 67 -1.82 4.18 -2.52
C PHE A 67 -1.96 3.48 -1.16
N LEU A 68 -2.99 3.83 -0.39
CA LEU A 68 -3.24 3.21 0.92
C LEU A 68 -3.55 1.72 0.80
N THR A 69 -4.28 1.31 -0.24
CA THR A 69 -4.61 -0.10 -0.49
C THR A 69 -3.35 -0.90 -0.82
N VAL A 70 -2.51 -0.39 -1.73
CA VAL A 70 -1.23 -1.02 -2.10
C VAL A 70 -0.31 -1.18 -0.88
N ILE A 71 -0.14 -0.12 -0.08
CA ILE A 71 0.70 -0.15 1.11
C ILE A 71 0.14 -1.12 2.17
N SER A 72 -1.18 -1.14 2.36
CA SER A 72 -1.85 -2.03 3.33
C SER A 72 -1.66 -3.51 2.95
N ILE A 73 -1.94 -3.87 1.70
CA ILE A 73 -1.76 -5.25 1.20
C ILE A 73 -0.29 -5.64 1.27
N THR A 74 0.62 -4.77 0.86
CA THR A 74 2.06 -5.06 0.93
C THR A 74 2.52 -5.27 2.37
N THR A 75 2.00 -4.50 3.33
CA THR A 75 2.30 -4.67 4.75
C THR A 75 1.88 -6.05 5.25
N VAL A 76 0.69 -6.52 4.89
CA VAL A 76 0.23 -7.87 5.24
C VAL A 76 1.16 -8.93 4.62
N ILE A 77 1.46 -8.83 3.32
CA ILE A 77 2.37 -9.75 2.62
C ILE A 77 3.75 -9.78 3.30
N TYR A 78 4.30 -8.60 3.61
CA TYR A 78 5.60 -8.47 4.24
C TYR A 78 5.62 -9.13 5.62
N ILE A 79 4.62 -8.86 6.48
CA ILE A 79 4.54 -9.46 7.82
C ILE A 79 4.45 -10.98 7.73
N VAL A 80 3.58 -11.51 6.86
CA VAL A 80 3.45 -12.96 6.64
C VAL A 80 4.76 -13.56 6.17
N THR A 81 5.42 -12.94 5.19
CA THR A 81 6.70 -13.39 4.65
C THR A 81 7.78 -13.43 5.73
N MET A 82 7.92 -12.37 6.53
CA MET A 82 8.91 -12.32 7.62
C MET A 82 8.64 -13.35 8.71
N LYS A 83 7.35 -13.60 9.05
CA LYS A 83 6.96 -14.67 9.97
C LYS A 83 7.34 -16.05 9.42
N LEU A 84 7.09 -16.31 8.14
CA LEU A 84 7.45 -17.57 7.48
C LEU A 84 8.98 -17.79 7.48
N ILE A 85 9.76 -16.78 7.06
CA ILE A 85 11.23 -16.85 7.08
C ILE A 85 11.74 -17.15 8.50
N THR A 86 11.18 -16.48 9.51
CA THR A 86 11.57 -16.68 10.91
C THR A 86 11.22 -18.08 11.38
N LYS A 87 10.05 -18.60 11.00
CA LYS A 87 9.61 -19.97 11.33
C LYS A 87 10.54 -21.01 10.70
N ILE A 88 10.95 -20.80 9.45
CA ILE A 88 11.89 -21.70 8.74
C ILE A 88 13.27 -21.68 9.39
N ARG A 89 13.77 -20.51 9.82
CA ARG A 89 15.10 -20.38 10.45
C ARG A 89 15.19 -20.91 11.89
N LYS A 90 14.04 -21.01 12.59
CA LYS A 90 13.96 -21.54 13.95
C LYS A 90 13.76 -23.07 13.99
N LYS A 91 13.52 -23.67 12.83
CA LYS A 91 13.40 -25.11 12.64
C LYS A 91 14.74 -25.66 12.18
#